data_AF-A0AAW9ECZ8-F1
#
_entry.id   AF-A0AAW9ECZ8-F1
#
_cell.length_a   1.000
_cell.length_b   1.000
_cell.length_c   1.000
_cell.angle_alpha   90.00
_cell.angle_beta   90.00
_cell.angle_gamma   90.00
#
_symmetry.space_group_name_H-M   'P 1'
#
loop_
_entity.id
_entity.type
_entity.pdbx_description
1 polymer ?
#
loop_
_entity_poly.entity_id
_entity_poly.type
_entity_poly.pdbx_seq_one_letter_code
_entity_poly.pdbx_strand_id
1 'polypeptide(L)'
;INGLDFLVKSREPDPIRMITAYHHSAATLNLLRAMNYTQYTKQQWALDINAHPGSTEPEHYFHLLEQLYHSQHHIINKQPDTSSYYVSHEALLLHYEESMTRQDSIDNKWYNCSAHMVWVGERTTDIDHAHIEYLRGIENPIGIKCSTR
;
A
#
# COMPACT_ATOMS: atom_id res chain seq x y z
N ILE A 1 7.55 1.27 16.05
CA ILE A 1 7.56 0.68 17.41
C ILE A 1 8.73 1.24 18.22
N ASN A 2 9.96 1.09 17.74
CA ASN A 2 11.16 1.65 18.37
C ASN A 2 12.06 2.32 17.29
N GLY A 3 13.30 2.66 17.62
CA GLY A 3 14.27 3.31 16.72
C GLY A 3 15.10 2.34 15.87
N LEU A 4 15.68 2.87 14.79
CA LEU A 4 16.53 2.09 13.86
C LEU A 4 17.95 1.86 14.39
N ASP A 5 18.46 2.76 15.24
CA ASP A 5 19.85 2.71 15.69
C ASP A 5 20.17 1.39 16.42
N PHE A 6 21.42 0.96 16.30
CA PHE A 6 21.96 -0.21 16.99
C PHE A 6 22.35 0.11 18.44
N LEU A 7 21.52 0.90 19.13
CA LEU A 7 21.69 1.26 20.54
C LEU A 7 20.61 0.58 21.37
N VAL A 8 20.98 0.13 22.57
CA VAL A 8 20.04 -0.53 23.51
C VAL A 8 18.83 0.38 23.78
N LYS A 9 19.08 1.67 24.07
CA LYS A 9 18.02 2.66 24.31
C LYS A 9 17.06 2.80 23.13
N SER A 10 17.57 2.70 21.89
CA SER A 10 16.74 2.81 20.69
C SER A 10 15.83 1.59 20.49
N ARG A 11 15.98 0.50 21.26
CA ARG A 11 15.10 -0.68 21.19
C ARG A 11 13.92 -0.64 22.14
N GLU A 12 13.88 0.33 23.07
CA GLU A 12 12.73 0.55 23.94
C GLU A 12 11.50 0.97 23.11
N PRO A 13 10.35 0.29 23.25
CA PRO A 13 9.11 0.70 22.60
C PRO A 13 8.67 2.09 23.07
N ASP A 14 8.36 2.96 22.12
CA ASP A 14 7.93 4.34 22.39
C ASP A 14 6.54 4.57 21.78
N PRO A 15 5.48 4.68 22.62
CA PRO A 15 4.11 4.89 22.16
C PRO A 15 3.91 6.16 21.33
N ILE A 16 4.71 7.20 21.54
CA ILE A 16 4.61 8.47 20.81
C ILE A 16 4.85 8.25 19.31
N ARG A 17 5.63 7.21 18.95
CA ARG A 17 5.88 6.85 17.55
C ARG A 17 4.63 6.47 16.77
N MET A 18 3.53 6.09 17.43
CA MET A 18 2.25 5.87 16.75
C MET A 18 1.70 7.18 16.16
N ILE A 19 1.84 8.29 16.88
CA ILE A 19 1.44 9.62 16.42
C ILE A 19 2.34 10.05 15.25
N THR A 20 3.66 9.83 15.38
CA THR A 20 4.60 10.09 14.28
C THR A 20 4.28 9.26 13.03
N ALA A 21 3.96 7.97 13.20
CA ALA A 21 3.57 7.10 12.10
C ALA A 21 2.30 7.60 11.41
N TYR A 22 1.27 8.00 12.17
CA TYR A 22 0.06 8.62 11.62
C TYR A 22 0.38 9.85 10.76
N HIS A 23 1.20 10.78 11.26
CA HIS A 23 1.56 11.99 10.51
C HIS A 23 2.30 11.68 9.22
N HIS A 24 3.24 10.73 9.24
CA HIS A 24 3.93 10.30 8.02
C HIS A 24 2.96 9.66 7.03
N SER A 25 2.11 8.72 7.47
CA SER A 25 1.12 8.06 6.63
C SER A 25 0.15 9.05 5.99
N ALA A 26 -0.35 10.03 6.77
CA ALA A 26 -1.26 11.07 6.28
C ALA A 26 -0.57 11.98 5.25
N ALA A 27 0.67 12.41 5.50
CA ALA A 27 1.44 13.21 4.56
C ALA A 27 1.72 12.45 3.25
N THR A 28 2.11 11.18 3.33
CA THR A 28 2.33 10.32 2.16
C THR A 28 1.05 10.12 1.36
N LEU A 29 -0.08 9.82 2.02
CA LEU A 29 -1.35 9.64 1.32
C LEU A 29 -1.83 10.94 0.64
N ASN A 30 -1.65 12.08 1.29
CA ASN A 30 -1.96 13.38 0.68
C ASN A 30 -1.08 13.66 -0.54
N LEU A 31 0.20 13.31 -0.49
CA LEU A 31 1.09 13.41 -1.64
C LEU A 31 0.66 12.50 -2.78
N LEU A 32 0.32 11.23 -2.51
CA LEU A 32 -0.16 10.28 -3.52
C LEU A 32 -1.45 10.78 -4.19
N ARG A 33 -2.38 11.33 -3.40
CA ARG A 33 -3.60 11.94 -3.92
C ARG A 33 -3.27 13.14 -4.82
N ALA A 34 -2.38 14.02 -4.38
CA ALA A 34 -1.95 15.17 -5.18
C ALA A 34 -1.28 14.72 -6.50
N MET A 35 -0.39 13.73 -6.45
CA MET A 35 0.27 13.15 -7.63
C MET A 35 -0.74 12.59 -8.62
N ASN A 36 -1.83 11.97 -8.14
CA ASN A 36 -2.87 11.44 -9.00
C ASN A 36 -3.61 12.51 -9.81
N TYR A 37 -3.79 13.70 -9.23
CA TYR A 37 -4.41 14.83 -9.93
C TYR A 37 -3.43 15.54 -10.87
N THR A 38 -2.13 15.47 -10.60
CA THR A 38 -1.11 16.03 -11.49
C THR A 38 -0.85 15.11 -12.68
N GLN A 39 -0.62 15.69 -13.85
CA GLN A 39 -0.33 14.96 -15.09
C GLN A 39 1.03 14.20 -15.09
N TYR A 40 1.63 13.94 -13.91
CA TYR A 40 2.85 13.14 -13.77
C TYR A 40 2.70 11.72 -14.34
N THR A 41 1.46 11.22 -14.44
CA THR A 41 1.13 9.95 -15.08
C THR A 41 1.03 10.02 -16.61
N LYS A 42 0.92 11.22 -17.21
CA LYS A 42 0.45 11.33 -18.60
C LYS A 42 1.50 11.34 -19.69
N GLN A 43 2.80 11.47 -19.45
CA GLN A 43 3.66 11.82 -20.60
C GLN A 43 5.13 11.44 -20.67
N GLN A 44 5.75 10.68 -19.76
CA GLN A 44 7.23 10.63 -19.82
C GLN A 44 7.94 9.36 -19.35
N TRP A 45 7.32 8.19 -19.46
CA TRP A 45 8.12 6.96 -19.65
C TRP A 45 8.10 6.60 -21.13
N ALA A 46 8.59 7.51 -21.97
CA ALA A 46 9.04 7.15 -23.30
C ALA A 46 10.29 6.28 -23.13
N LEU A 47 10.08 5.01 -22.75
CA LEU A 47 11.00 3.87 -22.77
C LEU A 47 12.50 4.18 -22.67
N ASP A 48 12.92 5.04 -21.74
CA ASP A 48 14.34 5.26 -21.44
C ASP A 48 14.84 4.14 -20.50
N ILE A 49 14.43 2.90 -20.82
CA ILE A 49 14.75 1.69 -20.09
C ILE A 49 16.04 1.17 -20.68
N ASN A 50 17.16 1.59 -20.11
CA ASN A 50 18.45 1.01 -20.43
C ASN A 50 18.48 -0.43 -19.89
N ALA A 51 18.77 -1.39 -20.77
CA ALA A 51 18.97 -2.77 -20.33
C ALA A 51 20.12 -2.82 -19.32
N HIS A 52 19.92 -3.58 -18.23
CA HIS A 52 20.98 -3.75 -17.23
C HIS A 52 22.22 -4.40 -17.89
N PRO A 53 23.45 -3.91 -17.63
CA PRO A 53 24.67 -4.54 -18.15
C PRO A 53 24.75 -5.99 -17.68
N GLY A 54 24.56 -6.95 -18.60
CA GLY A 54 24.49 -8.38 -18.30
C GLY A 54 23.12 -9.04 -18.51
N SER A 55 22.11 -8.28 -18.94
CA SER A 55 20.85 -8.88 -19.39
C SER A 55 21.05 -9.76 -20.62
N THR A 56 20.50 -10.98 -20.61
CA THR A 56 20.51 -11.90 -21.75
C THR A 56 19.34 -11.69 -22.70
N GLU A 57 18.27 -11.02 -22.26
CA GLU A 57 17.00 -10.89 -23.00
C GLU A 57 16.56 -9.43 -23.28
N PRO A 58 17.45 -8.47 -23.59
CA PRO A 58 17.04 -7.08 -23.81
C PRO A 58 16.05 -6.96 -24.98
N GLU A 59 16.28 -7.68 -26.08
CA GLU A 59 15.43 -7.65 -27.28
C GLU A 59 13.98 -8.07 -26.98
N HIS A 60 13.80 -9.11 -26.16
CA HIS A 60 12.47 -9.59 -25.77
C HIS A 60 11.69 -8.52 -24.99
N TYR A 61 12.32 -7.87 -24.01
CA TYR A 61 11.67 -6.81 -23.23
C TYR A 61 11.41 -5.56 -24.06
N PHE A 62 12.36 -5.14 -24.93
CA PHE A 62 12.14 -4.00 -25.82
C PHE A 62 10.97 -4.24 -26.78
N HIS A 63 10.86 -5.44 -27.36
CA HIS A 63 9.74 -5.78 -28.23
C HIS A 63 8.38 -5.69 -27.52
N LEU A 64 8.28 -6.20 -26.28
CA LEU A 64 7.06 -6.09 -25.48
C LEU A 64 6.72 -4.62 -25.18
N LEU A 65 7.72 -3.81 -24.85
CA LEU A 65 7.54 -2.40 -24.53
C LEU A 65 7.07 -1.59 -25.75
N GLU A 66 7.61 -1.86 -26.94
CA GLU A 66 7.12 -1.27 -28.19
C GLU A 66 5.65 -1.62 -28.45
N GLN A 67 5.27 -2.89 -28.26
CA GLN A 67 3.87 -3.32 -28.43
C GLN A 67 2.92 -2.59 -27.46
N LEU A 68 3.33 -2.45 -26.19
CA LEU A 68 2.57 -1.69 -25.19
C LEU A 68 2.43 -0.22 -25.60
N TYR A 69 3.51 0.42 -26.05
CA TYR A 69 3.49 1.81 -26.50
C TYR A 69 2.56 2.01 -27.70
N HIS A 70 2.64 1.14 -28.70
CA HIS A 70 1.77 1.20 -29.88
C HIS A 70 0.29 1.01 -29.52
N SER A 71 -0.03 0.08 -28.62
CA SER A 71 -1.41 -0.13 -28.17
C SER A 71 -1.95 1.05 -27.34
N GLN A 72 -1.12 1.64 -26.47
CA GLN A 72 -1.48 2.77 -25.62
C GLN A 72 -1.84 4.02 -26.45
N HIS A 73 -1.07 4.34 -27.49
CA HIS A 73 -1.37 5.44 -28.42
C HIS A 73 -2.72 5.29 -29.12
N HIS A 74 -3.18 4.06 -29.35
CA HIS A 74 -4.49 3.81 -29.96
C HIS A 74 -5.67 4.04 -28.97
N ILE A 75 -5.43 3.90 -27.66
CA ILE A 75 -6.46 3.89 -26.62
C ILE A 75 -6.60 5.25 -25.91
N ILE A 76 -5.49 5.96 -25.65
CA ILE A 76 -5.50 7.21 -24.85
C ILE A 76 -6.36 8.33 -25.44
N ASN A 77 -6.61 8.32 -26.75
CA ASN A 77 -7.49 9.30 -27.39
C ASN A 77 -8.98 9.18 -27.01
N LYS A 78 -9.38 8.21 -26.17
CA LYS A 78 -10.80 7.93 -25.89
C LYS A 78 -11.29 8.21 -24.48
N GLN A 79 -10.48 8.14 -23.42
CA GLN A 79 -10.95 8.38 -22.04
C GLN A 79 -9.87 8.96 -21.11
N PRO A 80 -10.23 9.86 -20.18
CA PRO A 80 -9.34 10.26 -19.10
C PRO A 80 -9.07 9.07 -18.16
N ASP A 81 -7.80 8.84 -17.85
CA ASP A 81 -7.39 7.88 -16.83
C ASP A 81 -7.86 8.36 -15.44
N THR A 82 -8.69 7.55 -14.79
CA THR A 82 -9.22 7.77 -13.43
C THR A 82 -8.56 6.83 -12.42
N SER A 83 -7.35 6.32 -12.73
CA SER A 83 -6.60 5.45 -11.84
C SER A 83 -6.55 6.05 -10.43
N SER A 84 -6.96 5.27 -9.44
CA SER A 84 -6.99 5.68 -8.04
C SER A 84 -5.93 4.89 -7.30
N TYR A 85 -5.08 5.57 -6.54
CA TYR A 85 -4.13 4.91 -5.66
C TYR A 85 -4.82 4.47 -4.37
N TYR A 86 -4.66 3.20 -4.04
CA TYR A 86 -5.05 2.62 -2.76
C TYR A 86 -3.79 2.36 -1.93
N VAL A 87 -3.95 2.33 -0.61
CA VAL A 87 -2.87 2.07 0.34
C VAL A 87 -3.24 0.89 1.22
N SER A 88 -2.24 0.11 1.61
CA SER A 88 -2.38 -1.05 2.49
C SER A 88 -1.16 -1.24 3.40
N HIS A 89 -1.38 -1.91 4.53
CA HIS A 89 -0.34 -2.36 5.46
C HIS A 89 -0.80 -3.59 6.26
N GLU A 90 0.14 -4.20 6.99
CA GLU A 90 -0.16 -5.29 7.92
C GLU A 90 -0.82 -4.70 9.17
N ALA A 91 -2.03 -5.17 9.52
CA ALA A 91 -2.77 -4.74 10.72
C ALA A 91 -2.13 -5.31 12.00
N LEU A 92 -0.87 -4.96 12.26
CA LEU A 92 -0.02 -5.60 13.26
C LEU A 92 -0.19 -4.98 14.65
N LEU A 93 -0.19 -3.66 14.75
CA LEU A 93 -0.20 -2.95 16.03
C LEU A 93 -1.64 -2.60 16.42
N LEU A 94 -2.34 -3.52 17.07
CA LEU A 94 -3.79 -3.41 17.29
C LEU A 94 -4.23 -2.11 17.98
N HIS A 95 -3.47 -1.56 18.93
CA HIS A 95 -3.78 -0.27 19.54
C HIS A 95 -3.81 0.89 18.52
N TYR A 96 -2.97 0.83 17.49
CA TYR A 96 -2.99 1.79 16.40
C TYR A 96 -4.20 1.56 15.49
N GLU A 97 -4.44 0.31 15.09
CA GLU A 97 -5.54 -0.07 14.19
C GLU A 97 -6.92 0.27 14.80
N GLU A 98 -7.14 -0.10 16.06
CA GLU A 98 -8.35 0.20 16.82
C GLU A 98 -8.58 1.72 16.92
N SER A 99 -7.52 2.50 17.22
CA SER A 99 -7.61 3.96 17.30
C SER A 99 -8.01 4.63 15.97
N MET A 100 -7.79 3.95 14.85
CA MET A 100 -8.10 4.41 13.49
C MET A 100 -9.42 3.85 12.96
N THR A 101 -10.11 3.00 13.72
CA THR A 101 -11.39 2.41 13.32
C THR A 101 -12.54 3.39 13.53
N ARG A 102 -13.41 3.52 12.53
CA ARG A 102 -14.58 4.39 12.54
C ARG A 102 -15.80 3.63 12.08
N GLN A 103 -16.94 3.95 12.67
CA GLN A 103 -18.23 3.50 12.15
C GLN A 103 -18.64 4.44 11.02
N ASP A 104 -18.98 3.88 9.87
CA ASP A 104 -19.55 4.67 8.78
C ASP A 104 -21.01 5.03 9.08
N SER A 105 -21.37 6.28 8.79
CA SER A 105 -22.70 6.81 9.08
C SER A 105 -23.79 6.34 8.12
N ILE A 106 -23.42 5.80 6.95
CA ILE A 106 -24.37 5.40 5.90
C ILE A 106 -24.82 3.96 6.12
N ASP A 107 -23.86 3.05 6.32
CA ASP A 107 -24.13 1.62 6.48
C ASP A 107 -24.04 1.11 7.93
N ASN A 108 -23.63 1.96 8.88
CA ASN A 108 -23.40 1.63 10.30
C ASN A 108 -22.36 0.52 10.52
N LYS A 109 -21.49 0.25 9.54
CA LYS A 109 -20.45 -0.76 9.67
C LYS A 109 -19.12 -0.15 10.10
N TRP A 110 -18.21 -1.01 10.54
CA TRP A 110 -16.89 -0.60 11.03
C TRP A 110 -15.83 -0.72 9.94
N TYR A 111 -15.09 0.37 9.76
CA TYR A 111 -13.96 0.42 8.83
C TYR A 111 -12.72 0.89 9.56
N ASN A 112 -11.61 0.22 9.32
CA ASN A 112 -10.29 0.71 9.67
C ASN A 112 -9.89 1.82 8.68
N CYS A 113 -9.80 3.07 9.15
CA CYS A 113 -9.46 4.22 8.32
C CYS A 113 -7.96 4.51 8.25
N SER A 114 -7.11 3.60 8.72
CA SER A 114 -5.65 3.71 8.55
C SER A 114 -5.18 3.34 7.14
N ALA A 115 -5.95 2.52 6.41
CA ALA A 115 -5.69 2.11 5.04
C ALA A 115 -6.96 1.70 4.30
N HIS A 116 -6.89 1.48 2.98
CA HIS A 116 -8.03 1.00 2.21
C HIS A 116 -8.19 -0.52 2.36
N MET A 117 -7.08 -1.25 2.30
CA MET A 117 -6.98 -2.70 2.53
C MET A 117 -5.95 -2.93 3.64
N VAL A 118 -6.19 -3.90 4.51
CA VAL A 118 -5.18 -4.35 5.48
C VAL A 118 -4.98 -5.86 5.37
N TRP A 119 -3.86 -6.38 5.87
CA TRP A 119 -3.64 -7.82 5.90
C TRP A 119 -3.18 -8.33 7.26
N VAL A 120 -3.41 -9.61 7.51
CA VAL A 120 -2.80 -10.35 8.63
C VAL A 120 -1.55 -11.09 8.17
N GLY A 121 -0.48 -10.96 8.97
CA GLY A 121 0.78 -11.65 8.71
C GLY A 121 0.77 -13.09 9.21
N GLU A 122 1.66 -13.92 8.66
CA GLU A 122 1.82 -15.34 9.01
C GLU A 122 2.04 -15.61 10.51
N ARG A 123 2.58 -14.63 11.25
CA ARG A 123 2.90 -14.78 12.69
C ARG A 123 1.76 -14.29 13.59
N THR A 124 0.67 -13.84 13.00
CA THR A 124 -0.49 -13.26 13.68
C THR A 124 -1.80 -13.84 13.13
N THR A 125 -1.75 -14.98 12.43
CA THR A 125 -2.89 -15.64 11.76
C THR A 125 -3.60 -16.67 12.63
N ASP A 126 -3.17 -16.87 13.88
CA ASP A 126 -3.83 -17.79 14.80
C ASP A 126 -5.32 -17.43 14.96
N ILE A 127 -6.20 -18.41 14.69
CA ILE A 127 -7.64 -18.19 14.54
C ILE A 127 -8.32 -17.65 15.80
N ASP A 128 -7.82 -18.03 16.98
CA ASP A 128 -8.37 -17.65 18.28
C ASP A 128 -7.68 -16.40 18.89
N HIS A 129 -6.84 -15.70 18.11
CA HIS A 129 -6.10 -14.53 18.58
C HIS A 129 -6.71 -13.19 18.15
N ALA A 130 -6.28 -12.13 18.85
CA ALA A 130 -6.85 -10.79 18.74
C ALA A 130 -6.81 -10.19 17.33
N HIS A 131 -5.81 -10.54 16.51
CA HIS A 131 -5.71 -10.05 15.13
C HIS A 131 -6.84 -10.56 14.25
N ILE A 132 -7.14 -11.87 14.33
CA ILE A 132 -8.26 -12.46 13.57
C ILE A 132 -9.58 -11.91 14.08
N GLU A 133 -9.74 -11.77 15.39
CA GLU A 133 -10.95 -11.17 15.97
C GLU A 133 -11.16 -9.71 15.55
N TYR A 134 -10.12 -8.89 15.58
CA TYR A 134 -10.17 -7.51 15.10
C TYR A 134 -10.55 -7.44 13.62
N LEU A 135 -9.91 -8.26 12.77
CA LEU A 135 -10.16 -8.26 11.33
C LEU A 135 -11.54 -8.81 10.96
N ARG A 136 -12.09 -9.73 11.76
CA ARG A 136 -13.49 -10.18 11.63
C ARG A 136 -14.49 -9.05 11.87
N GLY A 137 -14.11 -8.05 12.67
CA GLY A 137 -14.98 -6.95 13.07
C GLY A 137 -15.01 -5.75 12.11
N ILE A 138 -14.16 -5.71 11.08
CA ILE A 138 -14.08 -4.60 10.12
C ILE A 138 -14.46 -5.05 8.70
N GLU A 139 -14.85 -4.10 7.86
CA GLU A 139 -15.38 -4.37 6.51
C GLU A 139 -14.40 -3.99 5.38
N ASN A 140 -13.19 -3.56 5.73
CA ASN A 140 -12.13 -3.38 4.74
C ASN A 140 -11.89 -4.69 3.96
N PRO A 141 -11.45 -4.64 2.70
CA PRO A 141 -10.84 -5.80 2.05
C PRO A 141 -9.66 -6.32 2.88
N ILE A 142 -9.69 -7.62 3.21
CA ILE A 142 -8.69 -8.26 4.07
C ILE A 142 -7.80 -9.21 3.27
N GLY A 143 -6.49 -9.04 3.42
CA GLY A 143 -5.50 -10.01 2.98
C GLY A 143 -5.10 -10.98 4.10
N ILE A 144 -4.85 -12.23 3.75
CA ILE A 144 -4.29 -13.22 4.67
C ILE A 144 -3.02 -13.78 4.03
N LYS A 145 -1.89 -13.68 4.75
CA LYS A 145 -0.69 -14.39 4.31
C LYS A 145 -0.85 -15.87 4.64
N CYS A 146 -0.65 -16.71 3.63
CA CYS A 146 -0.68 -18.16 3.75
C CYS A 146 0.70 -18.70 3.37
N SER A 147 1.39 -19.32 4.32
CA SER A 147 2.60 -20.09 4.05
C SER A 147 2.31 -21.59 3.97
N THR A 148 3.29 -22.37 3.53
CA THR A 148 3.19 -23.83 3.38
C THR A 148 3.37 -24.62 4.69
N ARG A 149 3.33 -23.95 5.84
CA ARG A 149 3.49 -24.63 7.15
C ARG A 149 2.23 -25.34 7.60
#